data_AF-A0A6J2EP37-F1
#
_entry.id   AF-A0A6J2EP37-F1
#
_cell.length_a   1.000
_cell.length_b   1.000
_cell.length_c   1.000
_cell.angle_alpha   90.00
_cell.angle_beta   90.00
_cell.angle_gamma   90.00
#
_symmetry.space_group_name_H-M   'P 1'
#
loop_
_entity.id
_entity.type
_entity.pdbx_description
1 polymer ?
#
loop_
_entity_poly.entity_id
_entity_poly.type
_entity_poly.pdbx_seq_one_letter_code
_entity_poly.pdbx_strand_id
1 'polypeptide(L)'
;MATLARLQARSKFVAQQYYFRNSVVDIFRKKEYDAAVKIQSWFRGCQVRAHIRNLHRVATIIQKWWRSYSGRQEYQLIVKFASCAMKMNLYNAMAVRIQRRWRGYRIRKYCFNYFYLKEYLKAVSETNDAIREALEEFAEMKEREEKKADLEREEKKRDYQARKTHYLLSTKQGPFRDITEVLEQRYKPLEPTLWVAEPISELKVAREEFRRQEWMRDVNDNMFLPFSSYHKNKKYTPLMHSSSKYGPNSYGSQHFRDENPKKWICDKDFQTVLPSFDLFSKYGKLYSKAGQII
;
A
#
# COMPACT_ATOMS: atom_id res chain seq x y z
N MET A 1 -32.39 142.78 9.00
CA MET A 1 -32.50 142.18 10.36
C MET A 1 -33.70 141.24 10.53
N ALA A 2 -34.91 141.57 10.06
CA ALA A 2 -36.13 140.76 10.32
C ALA A 2 -36.22 139.39 9.61
N THR A 3 -35.52 139.17 8.49
CA THR A 3 -35.49 137.89 7.77
C THR A 3 -34.59 136.86 8.44
N LEU A 4 -33.40 137.28 8.86
CA LEU A 4 -32.43 136.45 9.56
C LEU A 4 -32.96 135.99 10.93
N ALA A 5 -33.64 136.86 11.67
CA ALA A 5 -34.32 136.51 12.93
C ALA A 5 -35.42 135.44 12.72
N ARG A 6 -36.22 135.53 11.64
CA ARG A 6 -37.24 134.52 11.30
C ARG A 6 -36.62 133.18 10.92
N LEU A 7 -35.51 133.18 10.18
CA LEU A 7 -34.79 131.96 9.83
C LEU A 7 -34.14 131.31 11.06
N GLN A 8 -33.55 132.10 11.96
CA GLN A 8 -33.01 131.60 13.23
C GLN A 8 -34.10 130.98 14.10
N ALA A 9 -35.26 131.62 14.21
CA ALA A 9 -36.42 131.08 14.92
C ALA A 9 -36.93 129.76 14.29
N ARG A 10 -36.98 129.69 12.95
CA ARG A 10 -37.39 128.48 12.23
C ARG A 10 -36.35 127.36 12.28
N SER A 11 -35.06 127.68 12.36
CA SER A 11 -33.98 126.67 12.40
C SER A 11 -34.10 125.77 13.63
N LYS A 12 -34.46 126.33 14.80
CA LYS A 12 -34.66 125.58 16.04
C LYS A 12 -35.83 124.60 15.91
N PHE A 13 -36.93 125.05 15.31
CA PHE A 13 -38.09 124.21 15.05
C PHE A 13 -37.76 123.07 14.08
N VAL A 14 -37.05 123.36 12.99
CA VAL A 14 -36.63 122.33 12.02
C VAL A 14 -35.67 121.31 12.65
N ALA A 15 -34.72 121.76 13.47
CA ALA A 15 -33.81 120.87 14.19
C ALA A 15 -34.56 119.96 15.17
N GLN A 16 -35.54 120.48 15.90
CA GLN A 16 -36.38 119.68 16.79
C GLN A 16 -37.27 118.69 16.03
N GLN A 17 -37.86 119.09 14.90
CA GLN A 17 -38.63 118.20 14.03
C GLN A 17 -37.76 117.07 13.47
N TYR A 18 -36.53 117.40 13.02
CA TYR A 18 -35.57 116.41 12.54
C TYR A 18 -35.18 115.43 13.65
N TYR A 19 -34.84 115.92 14.84
CA TYR A 19 -34.49 115.09 15.99
C TYR A 19 -35.63 114.15 16.39
N PHE A 20 -36.87 114.65 16.45
CA PHE A 20 -38.03 113.82 16.80
C PHE A 20 -38.29 112.73 15.74
N ARG A 21 -38.19 113.08 14.44
CA ARG A 21 -38.33 112.10 13.36
C ARG A 21 -37.25 111.02 13.41
N ASN A 22 -35.99 111.39 13.63
CA ASN A 22 -34.91 110.41 13.79
C ASN A 22 -35.07 109.57 15.06
N SER A 23 -35.47 110.17 16.17
CA SER A 23 -35.70 109.46 17.43
C SER A 23 -36.80 108.41 17.30
N VAL A 24 -37.86 108.69 16.53
CA VAL A 24 -38.93 107.72 16.25
C VAL A 24 -38.42 106.57 15.37
N VAL A 25 -37.60 106.88 14.36
CA VAL A 25 -37.00 105.87 13.45
C VAL A 25 -35.97 104.99 14.18
N ASP A 26 -35.16 105.57 15.06
CA ASP A 26 -34.12 104.85 15.81
C ASP A 26 -34.68 103.72 16.69
N ILE A 27 -35.93 103.87 17.18
CA ILE A 27 -36.64 102.83 17.94
C ILE A 27 -36.86 101.56 17.08
N PHE A 28 -37.13 101.72 15.77
CA PHE A 28 -37.36 100.60 14.85
C PHE A 28 -36.06 100.07 14.25
N ARG A 29 -35.04 100.91 14.09
CA ARG A 29 -33.74 100.56 13.49
C ARG A 29 -33.13 99.28 14.06
N LYS A 30 -33.13 99.13 15.40
CA LYS A 30 -32.59 97.92 16.05
C LYS A 30 -33.41 96.67 15.72
N LYS A 31 -34.74 96.79 15.72
CA LYS A 31 -35.65 95.67 15.41
C LYS A 31 -35.49 95.21 13.96
N GLU A 32 -35.41 96.15 13.02
CA GLU A 32 -35.20 95.88 11.60
C GLU A 32 -33.83 95.26 11.34
N TYR A 33 -32.79 95.78 11.98
CA TYR A 33 -31.44 95.22 11.91
C TYR A 33 -31.40 93.78 12.44
N ASP A 34 -31.96 93.52 13.62
CA ASP A 34 -31.98 92.17 14.21
C ASP A 34 -32.77 91.18 13.33
N ALA A 35 -33.90 91.61 12.76
CA ALA A 35 -34.67 90.82 11.81
C ALA A 35 -33.86 90.52 10.53
N ALA A 36 -33.18 91.52 9.97
CA ALA A 36 -32.32 91.36 8.81
C ALA A 36 -31.18 90.37 9.09
N VAL A 37 -30.48 90.51 10.22
CA VAL A 37 -29.41 89.59 10.64
C VAL A 37 -29.93 88.15 10.78
N LYS A 38 -31.14 87.95 11.35
CA LYS A 38 -31.77 86.62 11.43
C LYS A 38 -32.03 86.02 10.05
N ILE A 39 -32.60 86.79 9.12
CA ILE A 39 -32.87 86.32 7.75
C ILE A 39 -31.56 85.99 7.04
N GLN A 40 -30.57 86.87 7.13
CA GLN A 40 -29.30 86.69 6.44
C GLN A 40 -28.50 85.51 7.01
N SER A 41 -28.42 85.36 8.33
CA SER A 41 -27.74 84.23 8.97
C SER A 41 -28.43 82.90 8.66
N TRP A 42 -29.76 82.87 8.63
CA TRP A 42 -30.53 81.71 8.18
C TRP A 42 -30.20 81.34 6.73
N PHE A 43 -30.21 82.32 5.81
CA PHE A 43 -29.92 82.09 4.39
C PHE A 43 -28.49 81.57 4.17
N ARG A 44 -27.49 82.20 4.80
CA ARG A 44 -26.10 81.73 4.77
C ARG A 44 -25.98 80.30 5.30
N GLY A 45 -26.68 79.98 6.39
CA GLY A 45 -26.76 78.63 6.92
C GLY A 45 -27.40 77.63 5.94
N CYS A 46 -28.44 78.03 5.21
CA CYS A 46 -29.06 77.20 4.17
C CYS A 46 -28.08 76.89 3.03
N GLN A 47 -27.33 77.89 2.55
CA GLN A 47 -26.31 77.69 1.52
C GLN A 47 -25.21 76.73 1.97
N VAL A 48 -24.65 76.94 3.18
CA VAL A 48 -23.59 76.08 3.72
C VAL A 48 -24.08 74.65 3.90
N ARG A 49 -25.28 74.43 4.45
CA ARG A 49 -25.86 73.09 4.60
C ARG A 49 -26.09 72.41 3.26
N ALA A 50 -26.56 73.15 2.23
CA ALA A 50 -26.72 72.60 0.89
C ALA A 50 -25.38 72.16 0.30
N HIS A 51 -24.33 72.98 0.46
CA HIS A 51 -22.98 72.64 0.02
C HIS A 51 -22.44 71.38 0.73
N ILE A 52 -22.56 71.30 2.05
CA ILE A 52 -22.12 70.13 2.83
C ILE A 52 -22.84 68.85 2.38
N ARG A 53 -24.16 68.91 2.15
CA ARG A 53 -24.91 67.75 1.63
C ARG A 53 -24.39 67.31 0.25
N ASN A 54 -24.04 68.26 -0.61
CA ASN A 54 -23.45 67.94 -1.91
C ASN A 54 -22.08 67.24 -1.74
N LEU A 55 -21.21 67.76 -0.86
CA LEU A 55 -19.92 67.13 -0.55
C LEU A 55 -20.10 65.70 -0.03
N HIS A 56 -21.01 65.48 0.93
CA HIS A 56 -21.32 64.14 1.43
C HIS A 56 -21.87 63.20 0.36
N ARG A 57 -22.71 63.71 -0.55
CA ARG A 57 -23.20 62.91 -1.68
C ARG A 57 -22.06 62.46 -2.57
N VAL A 58 -21.17 63.37 -2.96
CA VAL A 58 -19.99 63.06 -3.80
C VAL A 58 -19.08 62.07 -3.07
N ALA A 59 -18.78 62.29 -1.79
CA ALA A 59 -17.96 61.39 -0.99
C ALA A 59 -18.58 59.98 -0.92
N THR A 60 -19.89 59.88 -0.71
CA THR A 60 -20.61 58.59 -0.67
C THR A 60 -20.52 57.87 -2.02
N ILE A 61 -20.62 58.60 -3.14
CA ILE A 61 -20.46 58.03 -4.49
C ILE A 61 -19.05 57.45 -4.64
N ILE A 62 -18.01 58.24 -4.34
CA ILE A 62 -16.61 57.79 -4.45
C ILE A 62 -16.38 56.55 -3.58
N GLN A 63 -16.82 56.59 -2.32
CA GLN A 63 -16.67 55.47 -1.41
C GLN A 63 -17.45 54.23 -1.87
N LYS A 64 -18.65 54.38 -2.43
CA LYS A 64 -19.44 53.28 -3.01
C LYS A 64 -18.68 52.60 -4.15
N TRP A 65 -18.14 53.39 -5.08
CA TRP A 65 -17.35 52.87 -6.20
C TRP A 65 -16.10 52.16 -5.71
N TRP A 66 -15.38 52.73 -4.75
CA TRP A 66 -14.19 52.11 -4.16
C TRP A 66 -14.50 50.76 -3.50
N ARG A 67 -15.50 50.70 -2.62
CA ARG A 67 -15.91 49.43 -1.97
C ARG A 67 -16.25 48.35 -2.99
N SER A 68 -16.93 48.73 -4.07
CA SER A 68 -17.28 47.82 -5.16
C SER A 68 -16.06 47.37 -5.97
N TYR A 69 -15.11 48.26 -6.23
CA TYR A 69 -13.84 47.93 -6.90
C TYR A 69 -12.99 46.98 -6.04
N SER A 70 -12.79 47.28 -4.76
CA SER A 70 -12.01 46.43 -3.85
C SER A 70 -12.58 45.02 -3.78
N GLY A 71 -13.91 44.88 -3.64
CA GLY A 71 -14.55 43.56 -3.64
C GLY A 71 -14.36 42.80 -4.97
N ARG A 72 -14.38 43.50 -6.11
CA ARG A 72 -14.09 42.88 -7.41
C ARG A 72 -12.64 42.41 -7.54
N GLN A 73 -11.68 43.16 -7.00
CA GLN A 73 -10.27 42.76 -7.02
C GLN A 73 -10.01 41.49 -6.21
N GLU A 74 -10.58 41.42 -5.01
CA GLU A 74 -10.48 40.24 -4.14
C GLU A 74 -11.12 39.01 -4.80
N TYR A 75 -12.33 39.16 -5.35
CA TYR A 75 -13.01 38.11 -6.10
C TYR A 75 -12.16 37.60 -7.28
N GLN A 76 -11.57 38.50 -8.07
CA GLN A 76 -10.70 38.11 -9.18
C GLN A 76 -9.50 37.28 -8.72
N LEU A 77 -8.90 37.62 -7.57
CA LEU A 77 -7.78 36.86 -7.01
C LEU A 77 -8.22 35.46 -6.59
N ILE A 78 -9.34 35.35 -5.89
CA ILE A 78 -9.91 34.06 -5.45
C ILE A 78 -10.22 33.17 -6.66
N VAL A 79 -10.87 33.72 -7.70
CA VAL A 79 -11.20 32.97 -8.92
C VAL A 79 -9.95 32.52 -9.67
N LYS A 80 -8.93 33.38 -9.79
CA LYS A 80 -7.64 33.01 -10.40
C LYS A 80 -6.99 31.85 -9.63
N PHE A 81 -6.94 31.94 -8.31
CA PHE A 81 -6.38 30.89 -7.46
C PHE A 81 -7.16 29.57 -7.60
N ALA A 82 -8.49 29.62 -7.53
CA ALA A 82 -9.35 28.46 -7.70
C ALA A 82 -9.17 27.80 -9.08
N SER A 83 -9.07 28.61 -10.14
CA SER A 83 -8.83 28.11 -11.51
C SER A 83 -7.46 27.43 -11.62
N CYS A 84 -6.41 28.01 -11.05
CA CYS A 84 -5.08 27.41 -10.99
C CYS A 84 -5.09 26.09 -10.21
N ALA A 85 -5.73 26.05 -9.05
CA ALA A 85 -5.84 24.85 -8.22
C ALA A 85 -6.58 23.73 -8.98
N MET A 86 -7.69 24.05 -9.64
CA MET A 86 -8.45 23.09 -10.45
C MET A 86 -7.61 22.50 -11.59
N LYS A 87 -6.90 23.35 -12.35
CA LYS A 87 -6.00 22.89 -13.42
C LYS A 87 -4.86 22.03 -12.88
N MET A 88 -4.24 22.44 -11.77
CA MET A 88 -3.17 21.68 -11.11
C MET A 88 -3.66 20.29 -10.67
N ASN A 89 -4.84 20.21 -10.05
CA ASN A 89 -5.44 18.94 -9.62
C ASN A 89 -5.69 18.00 -10.82
N LEU A 90 -6.16 18.54 -11.94
CA LEU A 90 -6.36 17.77 -13.16
C LEU A 90 -5.04 17.22 -13.70
N TYR A 91 -4.00 18.06 -13.79
CA TYR A 91 -2.67 17.62 -14.23
C TYR A 91 -2.05 16.59 -13.29
N ASN A 92 -2.16 16.79 -11.98
CA ASN A 92 -1.70 15.82 -10.99
C ASN A 92 -2.42 14.47 -11.13
N ALA A 93 -3.74 14.47 -11.32
CA ALA A 93 -4.51 13.25 -11.55
C ALA A 93 -4.06 12.51 -12.82
N MET A 94 -3.82 13.24 -13.92
CA MET A 94 -3.30 12.66 -15.16
C MET A 94 -1.86 12.13 -14.99
N ALA A 95 -1.01 12.87 -14.29
CA ALA A 95 0.35 12.44 -13.98
C ALA A 95 0.36 11.14 -13.16
N VAL A 96 -0.49 11.02 -12.14
CA VAL A 96 -0.63 9.78 -11.35
C VAL A 96 -1.06 8.61 -12.22
N ARG A 97 -1.99 8.81 -13.17
CA ARG A 97 -2.41 7.75 -14.11
C ARG A 97 -1.26 7.28 -15.00
N ILE A 98 -0.51 8.22 -15.57
CA ILE A 98 0.66 7.93 -16.41
C ILE A 98 1.72 7.20 -15.59
N GLN A 99 2.04 7.70 -14.40
CA GLN A 99 3.02 7.11 -13.49
C GLN A 99 2.60 5.70 -13.05
N ARG A 100 1.32 5.47 -12.72
CA ARG A 100 0.80 4.13 -12.36
C ARG A 100 0.98 3.15 -13.51
N ARG A 101 0.64 3.55 -14.74
CA ARG A 101 0.81 2.73 -15.94
C ARG A 101 2.27 2.38 -16.17
N TRP A 102 3.16 3.37 -16.05
CA TRP A 102 4.60 3.15 -16.16
C TRP A 102 5.12 2.22 -15.06
N ARG A 103 4.89 2.51 -13.78
CA ARG A 103 5.32 1.62 -12.67
C ARG A 103 4.93 0.15 -12.92
N GLY A 104 3.71 -0.11 -13.41
CA GLY A 104 3.28 -1.45 -13.80
C GLY A 104 4.03 -2.04 -14.99
N TYR A 105 4.25 -1.27 -16.07
CA TYR A 105 5.06 -1.71 -17.21
C TYR A 105 6.51 -2.02 -16.81
N ARG A 106 7.12 -1.19 -15.94
CA ARG A 106 8.50 -1.38 -15.47
C ARG A 106 8.70 -2.72 -14.80
N ILE A 107 7.81 -3.05 -13.86
CA ILE A 107 7.90 -4.28 -13.08
C ILE A 107 7.76 -5.49 -14.01
N ARG A 108 6.74 -5.50 -14.89
CA ARG A 108 6.49 -6.62 -15.81
C ARG A 108 7.59 -6.83 -16.83
N LYS A 109 8.29 -5.77 -17.23
CA LYS A 109 9.36 -5.88 -18.22
C LYS A 109 10.72 -6.19 -17.61
N TYR A 110 11.06 -5.58 -16.48
CA TYR A 110 12.44 -5.57 -15.98
C TYR A 110 12.65 -6.23 -14.62
N CYS A 111 11.62 -6.36 -13.78
CA CYS A 111 11.79 -6.91 -12.42
C CYS A 111 11.20 -8.31 -12.25
N PHE A 112 10.04 -8.58 -12.87
CA PHE A 112 9.27 -9.79 -12.60
C PHE A 112 8.82 -10.46 -13.90
N ASN A 113 9.31 -11.69 -14.12
CA ASN A 113 8.87 -12.53 -15.23
C ASN A 113 7.97 -13.66 -14.71
N TYR A 114 6.66 -13.46 -14.84
CA TYR A 114 5.63 -14.37 -14.33
C TYR A 114 5.79 -15.81 -14.85
N PHE A 115 6.08 -15.97 -16.15
CA PHE A 115 6.18 -17.28 -16.76
C PHE A 115 7.35 -18.07 -16.19
N TYR A 116 8.49 -17.43 -15.97
CA TYR A 116 9.65 -18.08 -15.36
C TYR A 116 9.38 -18.46 -13.90
N LEU A 117 8.71 -17.61 -13.13
CA LEU A 117 8.33 -17.97 -11.75
C LEU A 117 7.35 -19.15 -11.73
N LYS A 118 6.37 -19.17 -12.65
CA LYS A 118 5.39 -20.24 -12.74
C LYS A 118 6.05 -21.58 -13.05
N GLU A 119 6.92 -21.62 -14.06
CA GLU A 119 7.66 -22.84 -14.41
C GLU A 119 8.60 -23.27 -13.28
N TYR A 120 9.29 -22.33 -12.62
CA TYR A 120 10.12 -22.62 -11.46
C TYR A 120 9.31 -23.27 -10.32
N LEU A 121 8.15 -22.70 -9.97
CA LEU A 121 7.30 -23.25 -8.91
C LEU A 121 6.75 -24.63 -9.29
N LYS A 122 6.43 -24.86 -10.56
CA LYS A 122 6.00 -26.16 -11.06
C LYS A 122 7.11 -27.21 -10.93
N ALA A 123 8.33 -26.87 -11.34
CA ALA A 123 9.49 -27.73 -11.17
C ALA A 123 9.74 -28.04 -9.69
N VAL A 124 9.64 -27.03 -8.80
CA VAL A 124 9.77 -27.23 -7.35
C VAL A 124 8.69 -28.16 -6.81
N SER A 125 7.42 -28.00 -7.23
CA SER A 125 6.36 -28.93 -6.79
C SER A 125 6.61 -30.35 -7.26
N GLU A 126 7.00 -30.54 -8.53
CA GLU A 126 7.31 -31.85 -9.10
C GLU A 126 8.47 -32.51 -8.33
N THR A 127 9.53 -31.76 -8.00
CA THR A 127 10.63 -32.30 -7.18
C THR A 127 10.20 -32.65 -5.75
N ASN A 128 9.32 -31.85 -5.14
CA ASN A 128 8.82 -32.13 -3.80
C ASN A 128 7.91 -33.36 -3.78
N ASP A 129 7.14 -33.57 -4.84
CA ASP A 129 6.29 -34.76 -5.00
C ASP A 129 7.16 -36.00 -5.17
N ALA A 130 8.16 -35.97 -6.05
CA ALA A 130 9.11 -37.07 -6.23
C ALA A 130 9.88 -37.41 -4.94
N ILE A 131 10.29 -36.41 -4.14
CA ILE A 131 10.93 -36.65 -2.84
C ILE A 131 9.96 -37.33 -1.87
N ARG A 132 8.68 -36.93 -1.87
CA ARG A 132 7.67 -37.55 -1.01
C ARG A 132 7.45 -39.02 -1.40
N GLU A 133 7.30 -39.31 -2.68
CA GLU A 133 7.17 -40.68 -3.18
C GLU A 133 8.40 -41.53 -2.81
N ALA A 134 9.61 -41.02 -3.01
CA ALA A 134 10.83 -41.73 -2.64
C ALA A 134 10.94 -42.00 -1.12
N LEU A 135 10.46 -41.08 -0.28
CA LEU A 135 10.42 -41.25 1.17
C LEU A 135 9.38 -42.31 1.58
N GLU A 136 8.23 -42.37 0.89
CA GLU A 136 7.21 -43.41 1.08
C GLU A 136 7.75 -44.79 0.69
N GLU A 137 8.38 -44.90 -0.49
CA GLU A 137 9.03 -46.14 -0.94
C GLU A 137 10.11 -46.60 0.04
N PHE A 138 10.94 -45.68 0.54
CA PHE A 138 11.97 -46.02 1.53
C PHE A 138 11.36 -46.51 2.85
N ALA A 139 10.26 -45.90 3.30
CA ALA A 139 9.54 -46.35 4.48
C ALA A 139 8.99 -47.77 4.30
N GLU A 140 8.36 -48.05 3.15
CA GLU A 140 7.86 -49.39 2.83
C GLU A 140 8.97 -50.44 2.71
N MET A 141 10.10 -50.09 2.08
CA MET A 141 11.28 -50.95 1.98
C MET A 141 11.78 -51.32 3.37
N LYS A 142 11.91 -50.32 4.26
CA LYS A 142 12.36 -50.53 5.63
C LYS A 142 11.39 -51.40 6.42
N GLU A 143 10.08 -51.17 6.31
CA GLU A 143 9.08 -52.05 6.95
C GLU A 143 9.17 -53.50 6.44
N ARG A 144 9.39 -53.70 5.13
CA ARG A 144 9.57 -55.03 4.54
C ARG A 144 10.82 -55.71 5.05
N GLU A 145 11.93 -54.98 5.17
CA GLU A 145 13.17 -55.48 5.77
C GLU A 145 12.99 -55.87 7.24
N GLU A 146 12.32 -55.04 8.04
CA GLU A 146 12.00 -55.33 9.44
C GLU A 146 11.14 -56.60 9.57
N LYS A 147 10.07 -56.71 8.77
CA LYS A 147 9.21 -57.92 8.70
C LYS A 147 10.02 -59.16 8.33
N LYS A 148 10.92 -59.05 7.33
CA LYS A 148 11.79 -60.17 6.91
C LYS A 148 12.77 -60.57 8.02
N ALA A 149 13.37 -59.59 8.71
CA ALA A 149 14.28 -59.82 9.82
C ALA A 149 13.57 -60.44 11.04
N ASP A 150 12.30 -60.07 11.28
CA ASP A 150 11.47 -60.68 12.30
C ASP A 150 11.16 -62.14 11.96
N LEU A 151 10.77 -62.43 10.72
CA LEU A 151 10.56 -63.80 10.24
C LEU A 151 11.82 -64.66 10.39
N GLU A 152 12.99 -64.14 10.00
CA GLU A 152 14.28 -64.84 10.14
C GLU A 152 14.65 -65.08 11.61
N ARG A 153 14.36 -64.11 12.50
CA ARG A 153 14.51 -64.30 13.96
C ARG A 153 13.59 -65.39 14.49
N GLU A 154 12.34 -65.45 14.04
CA GLU A 154 11.39 -66.50 14.40
C GLU A 154 11.81 -67.87 13.84
N GLU A 155 12.31 -67.95 12.62
CA GLU A 155 12.89 -69.17 12.05
C GLU A 155 14.11 -69.64 12.85
N LYS A 156 15.05 -68.75 13.17
CA LYS A 156 16.21 -69.07 14.02
C LYS A 156 15.80 -69.56 15.40
N LYS A 157 14.77 -68.95 16.01
CA LYS A 157 14.20 -69.42 17.28
C LYS A 157 13.61 -70.82 17.12
N ARG A 158 12.84 -71.07 16.05
CA ARG A 158 12.27 -72.39 15.75
C ARG A 158 13.36 -73.44 15.54
N ASP A 159 14.40 -73.14 14.78
CA ASP A 159 15.54 -74.03 14.55
C ASP A 159 16.32 -74.30 15.85
N TYR A 160 16.59 -73.27 16.65
CA TYR A 160 17.21 -73.42 17.94
C TYR A 160 16.38 -74.31 18.87
N GLN A 161 15.07 -74.09 18.89
CA GLN A 161 14.15 -74.86 19.70
C GLN A 161 14.09 -76.32 19.23
N ALA A 162 14.01 -76.57 17.91
CA ALA A 162 14.08 -77.91 17.32
C ALA A 162 15.39 -78.62 17.68
N ARG A 163 16.55 -77.95 17.56
CA ARG A 163 17.85 -78.50 17.97
C ARG A 163 17.89 -78.81 19.47
N LYS A 164 17.39 -77.89 20.29
CA LYS A 164 17.32 -78.04 21.75
C LYS A 164 16.43 -79.22 22.11
N THR A 165 15.25 -79.36 21.53
CA THR A 165 14.27 -80.42 21.86
C THR A 165 14.45 -81.69 21.04
N HIS A 166 15.45 -81.80 20.17
CA HIS A 166 15.58 -82.95 19.27
C HIS A 166 15.72 -84.29 20.03
N TYR A 167 16.26 -84.27 21.25
CA TYR A 167 16.37 -85.45 22.11
C TYR A 167 15.02 -85.94 22.66
N LEU A 168 13.98 -85.09 22.68
CA LEU A 168 12.62 -85.49 23.08
C LEU A 168 11.90 -86.26 21.96
N LEU A 169 12.31 -86.04 20.71
CA LEU A 169 11.99 -86.93 19.59
C LEU A 169 12.96 -88.11 19.60
N SER A 170 12.83 -88.97 20.61
CA SER A 170 13.51 -90.26 20.62
C SER A 170 12.97 -91.12 19.48
N THR A 171 13.71 -91.19 18.38
CA THR A 171 13.54 -92.22 17.36
C THR A 171 13.74 -93.58 18.03
N LYS A 172 12.81 -94.52 17.85
CA LYS A 172 13.05 -95.94 18.17
C LYS A 172 14.19 -96.45 17.26
N GLN A 173 15.45 -96.21 17.62
CA GLN A 173 16.61 -96.78 16.94
C GLN A 173 17.08 -98.02 17.69
N GLY A 174 16.66 -99.18 17.19
CA GLY A 174 17.39 -100.43 17.38
C GLY A 174 18.43 -100.61 16.25
N PRO A 175 19.38 -101.54 16.39
CA PRO A 175 20.52 -101.70 15.47
C PRO A 175 20.15 -102.20 14.05
N PHE A 176 18.87 -102.39 13.73
CA PHE A 176 18.40 -102.87 12.44
C PHE A 176 17.33 -101.94 11.88
N ARG A 177 17.57 -101.41 10.67
CA ARG A 177 16.55 -100.71 9.87
C ARG A 177 15.58 -101.73 9.28
N ASP A 178 14.35 -101.30 9.01
CA ASP A 178 13.36 -102.17 8.36
C ASP A 178 13.83 -102.52 6.93
N ILE A 179 13.56 -103.76 6.50
CA ILE A 179 14.16 -104.34 5.27
C ILE A 179 13.76 -103.53 4.04
N THR A 180 12.56 -102.95 4.05
CA THR A 180 12.01 -102.10 2.99
C THR A 180 12.84 -100.82 2.78
N GLU A 181 13.18 -100.10 3.85
CA GLU A 181 14.01 -98.88 3.77
C GLU A 181 15.43 -99.17 3.25
N VAL A 182 16.00 -100.31 3.62
CA VAL A 182 17.34 -100.72 3.18
C VAL A 182 17.35 -101.04 1.68
N LEU A 183 16.29 -101.69 1.19
CA LEU A 183 16.13 -101.98 -0.24
C LEU A 183 15.92 -100.70 -1.05
N GLU A 184 15.10 -99.77 -0.57
CA GLU A 184 14.89 -98.46 -1.21
C GLU A 184 16.20 -97.64 -1.29
N GLN A 185 17.02 -97.67 -0.24
CA GLN A 185 18.34 -97.04 -0.28
C GLN A 185 19.31 -97.74 -1.24
N ARG A 186 19.32 -99.08 -1.30
CA ARG A 186 20.21 -99.84 -2.19
C ARG A 186 19.91 -99.62 -3.67
N TYR A 187 18.64 -99.44 -4.02
CA TYR A 187 18.20 -99.25 -5.39
C TYR A 187 17.90 -97.79 -5.74
N LYS A 188 18.32 -96.84 -4.89
CA LYS A 188 18.17 -95.41 -5.19
C LYS A 188 19.01 -95.08 -6.45
N PRO A 189 18.38 -94.61 -7.55
CA PRO A 189 19.13 -94.21 -8.73
C PRO A 189 20.08 -93.06 -8.37
N LEU A 190 21.30 -93.12 -8.90
CA LEU A 190 22.30 -92.06 -8.71
C LEU A 190 21.77 -90.76 -9.30
N GLU A 191 21.35 -89.84 -8.44
CA GLU A 191 21.09 -88.45 -8.83
C GLU A 191 22.42 -87.85 -9.30
N PRO A 192 22.46 -87.22 -10.49
CA PRO A 192 23.63 -86.49 -10.93
C PRO A 192 23.99 -85.47 -9.85
N THR A 193 25.26 -85.43 -9.44
CA THR A 193 25.73 -84.39 -8.52
C THR A 193 25.41 -83.02 -9.12
N LEU A 194 25.08 -82.01 -8.31
CA LEU A 194 24.76 -80.64 -8.75
C LEU A 194 25.69 -80.10 -9.86
N TRP A 195 26.96 -80.51 -9.82
CA TRP A 195 27.99 -80.22 -10.84
C TRP A 195 27.72 -80.74 -12.26
N VAL A 196 26.86 -81.74 -12.43
CA VAL A 196 26.50 -82.36 -13.72
C VAL A 196 25.14 -81.82 -14.23
N ALA A 197 24.28 -81.34 -13.33
CA ALA A 197 22.94 -80.84 -13.67
C ALA A 197 22.94 -79.38 -14.15
N GLU A 198 23.85 -78.55 -13.63
CA GLU A 198 23.95 -77.13 -13.99
C GLU A 198 25.15 -76.89 -14.92
N PRO A 199 24.96 -76.29 -16.12
CA PRO A 199 26.08 -75.93 -16.98
C PRO A 199 26.93 -74.86 -16.32
N ILE A 200 28.26 -75.06 -16.28
CA ILE A 200 29.25 -74.19 -15.59
C ILE A 200 29.12 -72.69 -15.97
N SER A 201 28.51 -72.37 -17.10
CA SER A 201 28.28 -71.01 -17.59
C SER A 201 27.05 -70.29 -17.03
N GLU A 202 26.15 -70.97 -16.31
CA GLU A 202 24.83 -70.45 -15.93
C GLU A 202 24.91 -69.14 -15.12
N LEU A 203 25.89 -69.05 -14.21
CA LEU A 203 26.12 -67.84 -13.42
C LEU A 203 26.64 -66.66 -14.26
N LYS A 204 27.38 -66.93 -15.34
CA LYS A 204 27.80 -65.90 -16.30
C LYS A 204 26.60 -65.44 -17.15
N VAL A 205 25.77 -66.37 -17.60
CA VAL A 205 24.57 -66.08 -18.41
C VAL A 205 23.57 -65.24 -17.60
N ALA A 206 23.29 -65.60 -16.34
CA ALA A 206 22.40 -64.84 -15.47
C ALA A 206 22.89 -63.40 -15.22
N ARG A 207 24.22 -63.19 -15.09
CA ARG A 207 24.81 -61.85 -14.96
C ARG A 207 24.71 -61.01 -16.22
N GLU A 208 24.77 -61.64 -17.39
CA GLU A 208 24.61 -60.94 -18.68
C GLU A 208 23.15 -60.60 -18.95
N GLU A 209 22.20 -61.46 -18.57
CA GLU A 209 20.77 -61.15 -18.63
C GLU A 209 20.40 -59.99 -17.70
N PHE A 210 20.94 -59.98 -16.48
CA PHE A 210 20.71 -58.88 -15.53
C PHE A 210 21.23 -57.55 -16.08
N ARG A 211 22.45 -57.51 -16.62
CA ARG A 211 23.00 -56.31 -17.27
C ARG A 211 22.16 -55.86 -18.47
N ARG A 212 21.62 -56.79 -19.27
CA ARG A 212 20.73 -56.45 -20.40
C ARG A 212 19.42 -55.82 -19.93
N GLN A 213 18.85 -56.31 -18.81
CA GLN A 213 17.64 -55.73 -18.24
C GLN A 213 17.87 -54.33 -17.67
N GLU A 214 19.01 -54.06 -17.04
CA GLU A 214 19.40 -52.71 -16.60
C GLU A 214 19.58 -51.78 -17.81
N TRP A 215 20.28 -52.22 -18.85
CA TRP A 215 20.50 -51.41 -20.07
C TRP A 215 19.22 -51.06 -20.81
N MET A 216 18.20 -51.94 -20.80
CA MET A 216 16.87 -51.64 -21.36
C MET A 216 16.10 -50.57 -20.57
N ARG A 217 16.46 -50.35 -19.30
CA ARG A 217 15.80 -49.39 -18.41
C ARG A 217 16.51 -48.04 -18.33
N ASP A 218 17.71 -47.92 -18.90
CA ASP A 218 18.44 -46.66 -18.92
C ASP A 218 17.84 -45.69 -19.94
N VAL A 219 17.42 -44.52 -19.46
CA VAL A 219 16.82 -43.43 -20.25
C VAL A 219 17.89 -42.45 -20.76
N ASN A 220 19.13 -42.54 -20.26
CA ASN A 220 20.20 -41.58 -20.53
C ASN A 220 21.60 -42.24 -20.48
N ASP A 221 22.29 -42.31 -21.62
CA ASP A 221 23.64 -42.90 -21.76
C ASP A 221 24.77 -41.99 -21.23
N ASN A 222 24.46 -40.78 -20.77
CA ASN A 222 25.49 -39.85 -20.31
C ASN A 222 26.04 -40.29 -18.94
N MET A 223 27.34 -40.57 -18.90
CA MET A 223 28.08 -40.88 -17.67
C MET A 223 27.84 -39.78 -16.62
N PHE A 224 27.27 -40.15 -15.47
CA PHE A 224 26.99 -39.21 -14.38
C PHE A 224 28.30 -38.59 -13.87
N LEU A 225 28.55 -37.34 -14.25
CA LEU A 225 29.67 -36.58 -13.71
C LEU A 225 29.23 -35.89 -12.41
N PRO A 226 29.98 -36.04 -11.30
CA PRO A 226 29.63 -35.39 -10.04
C PRO A 226 29.54 -33.86 -10.24
N PHE A 227 28.46 -33.27 -9.74
CA PHE A 227 28.08 -31.85 -9.87
C PHE A 227 29.16 -30.82 -9.43
N SER A 228 30.28 -31.26 -8.86
CA SER A 228 31.28 -30.42 -8.21
C SER A 228 32.39 -29.87 -9.12
N SER A 229 32.40 -30.16 -10.44
CA SER A 229 33.53 -29.75 -11.32
C SER A 229 33.17 -28.78 -12.47
N TYR A 230 31.91 -28.66 -12.89
CA TYR A 230 31.57 -27.92 -14.13
C TYR A 230 31.72 -26.38 -14.04
N HIS A 231 31.81 -25.82 -12.84
CA HIS A 231 31.93 -24.37 -12.64
C HIS A 231 33.28 -23.90 -12.07
N LYS A 232 34.18 -24.83 -11.67
CA LYS A 232 35.44 -24.45 -11.00
C LYS A 232 36.45 -23.73 -11.89
N ASN A 233 36.35 -23.90 -13.22
CA ASN A 233 37.30 -23.32 -14.18
C ASN A 233 36.72 -22.20 -15.07
N LYS A 234 35.47 -21.74 -14.83
CA LYS A 234 34.92 -20.61 -15.57
C LYS A 234 35.29 -19.30 -14.87
N LYS A 235 36.26 -18.57 -15.42
CA LYS A 235 36.59 -17.20 -15.02
C LYS A 235 35.37 -16.32 -15.30
N TYR A 236 34.80 -15.70 -14.26
CA TYR A 236 33.73 -14.72 -14.41
C TYR A 236 34.21 -13.55 -15.28
N THR A 237 33.54 -13.32 -16.40
CA THR A 237 33.79 -12.22 -17.34
C THR A 237 32.67 -11.19 -17.17
N PRO A 238 32.94 -10.04 -16.54
CA PRO A 238 31.93 -8.99 -16.38
C PRO A 238 31.54 -8.43 -17.75
N LEU A 239 30.24 -8.25 -18.01
CA LEU A 239 29.78 -7.48 -19.17
C LEU A 239 30.32 -6.04 -19.09
N MET A 240 30.83 -5.49 -20.19
CA MET A 240 31.39 -4.13 -20.31
C MET A 240 30.52 -3.01 -19.68
N HIS A 241 29.21 -3.22 -19.59
CA HIS A 241 28.24 -2.27 -19.07
C HIS A 241 28.13 -2.21 -17.52
N SER A 242 28.85 -3.04 -16.77
CA SER A 242 28.85 -2.98 -15.29
C SER A 242 29.93 -2.08 -14.69
N SER A 243 30.78 -1.46 -15.52
CA SER A 243 31.80 -0.48 -15.06
C SER A 243 31.19 0.92 -14.91
N SER A 244 30.47 1.13 -13.81
CA SER A 244 30.00 2.45 -13.38
C SER A 244 31.10 3.15 -12.57
N LYS A 245 31.27 4.48 -12.73
CA LYS A 245 32.18 5.32 -11.92
C LYS A 245 31.90 5.22 -10.42
N TYR A 246 30.67 4.86 -10.06
CA TYR A 246 30.24 4.54 -8.71
C TYR A 246 30.19 3.01 -8.60
N GLY A 247 31.04 2.41 -7.77
CA GLY A 247 31.15 0.96 -7.61
C GLY A 247 29.83 0.29 -7.21
N PRO A 248 29.79 -1.05 -7.12
CA PRO A 248 28.58 -1.77 -6.74
C PRO A 248 28.10 -1.29 -5.36
N ASN A 249 26.90 -0.72 -5.28
CA ASN A 249 26.27 -0.40 -4.01
C ASN A 249 26.17 -1.68 -3.18
N SER A 250 26.69 -1.66 -1.95
CA SER A 250 26.55 -2.77 -1.00
C SER A 250 25.07 -3.06 -0.78
N TYR A 251 24.60 -4.18 -1.32
CA TYR A 251 23.24 -4.64 -1.12
C TYR A 251 23.09 -5.04 0.36
N GLY A 252 22.21 -4.34 1.09
CA GLY A 252 21.93 -4.64 2.50
C GLY A 252 22.48 -3.64 3.52
N SER A 253 22.45 -2.33 3.26
CA SER A 253 22.56 -1.37 4.37
C SER A 253 21.31 -1.44 5.26
N GLN A 254 21.54 -1.39 6.56
CA GLN A 254 20.64 -1.62 7.69
C GLN A 254 19.32 -0.81 7.69
N HIS A 255 19.11 0.10 6.74
CA HIS A 255 18.02 1.09 6.74
C HIS A 255 16.94 0.86 5.68
N PHE A 256 16.98 -0.22 4.90
CA PHE A 256 16.01 -0.46 3.83
C PHE A 256 14.61 -0.86 4.34
N ARG A 257 14.45 -1.20 5.64
CA ARG A 257 13.17 -1.62 6.24
C ARG A 257 12.88 -1.07 7.65
N ASP A 258 13.55 -0.01 8.11
CA ASP A 258 13.20 0.59 9.40
C ASP A 258 11.91 1.42 9.27
N GLU A 259 10.79 0.84 9.70
CA GLU A 259 9.57 1.57 10.01
C GLU A 259 9.78 2.29 11.34
N ASN A 260 9.94 3.61 11.31
CA ASN A 260 10.18 4.43 12.49
C ASN A 260 8.87 4.58 13.31
N PRO A 261 8.63 3.79 14.38
CA PRO A 261 7.29 3.68 15.00
C PRO A 261 6.89 4.95 15.76
N LYS A 262 7.89 5.73 16.18
CA LYS A 262 7.72 6.96 16.97
C LYS A 262 7.28 8.17 16.14
N LYS A 263 7.25 8.07 14.80
CA LYS A 263 6.91 9.20 13.93
C LYS A 263 5.41 9.51 13.86
N TRP A 264 4.56 8.60 14.36
CA TRP A 264 3.10 8.65 14.20
C TRP A 264 2.31 8.56 15.51
N ILE A 265 2.97 8.59 16.67
CA ILE A 265 2.28 8.59 17.97
C ILE A 265 2.13 10.04 18.43
N CYS A 266 1.05 10.68 17.98
CA CYS A 266 0.47 11.78 18.72
C CYS A 266 -0.60 11.15 19.62
N ASP A 267 -0.52 11.33 20.94
CA ASP A 267 -1.53 10.85 21.92
C ASP A 267 -2.87 11.63 21.85
N LYS A 268 -3.18 12.23 20.69
CA LYS A 268 -4.39 13.03 20.48
C LYS A 268 -5.29 12.29 19.51
N ASP A 269 -6.49 11.95 19.97
CA ASP A 269 -7.55 11.46 19.11
C ASP A 269 -7.84 12.48 17.99
N PHE A 270 -8.19 11.98 16.81
CA PHE A 270 -8.52 12.81 15.65
C PHE A 270 -9.70 13.74 15.99
N GLN A 271 -9.43 15.05 16.08
CA GLN A 271 -10.48 16.06 16.22
C GLN A 271 -11.17 16.28 14.87
N THR A 272 -12.47 15.99 14.81
CA THR A 272 -13.29 16.29 13.62
C THR A 272 -13.48 17.81 13.52
N VAL A 273 -12.86 18.42 12.51
CA VAL A 273 -12.92 19.87 12.23
C VAL A 273 -14.31 20.31 11.71
N LEU A 274 -15.15 19.37 11.28
CA LEU A 274 -16.48 19.62 10.74
C LEU A 274 -17.54 18.94 11.61
N PRO A 275 -18.70 19.59 11.86
CA PRO A 275 -19.83 18.92 12.49
C PRO A 275 -20.26 17.72 11.63
N SER A 276 -20.55 16.59 12.28
CA SER A 276 -20.98 15.39 11.57
C SER A 276 -22.26 15.68 10.78
N PHE A 277 -22.24 15.48 9.47
CA PHE A 277 -23.46 15.56 8.65
C PHE A 277 -24.46 14.49 9.11
N ASP A 278 -25.71 14.88 9.38
CA ASP A 278 -26.79 13.99 9.84
C ASP A 278 -27.03 12.78 8.93
N LEU A 279 -26.65 12.89 7.66
CA LEU A 279 -26.73 11.78 6.70
C LEU A 279 -25.86 10.59 7.11
N PHE A 280 -24.70 10.83 7.73
CA PHE A 280 -23.74 9.80 8.14
C PHE A 280 -23.86 9.40 9.61
N SER A 281 -24.60 10.16 10.42
CA SER A 281 -24.83 9.79 11.83
C SER A 281 -25.65 8.49 11.99
N LYS A 282 -26.39 8.12 10.93
CA LYS A 282 -27.17 6.87 10.81
C LYS A 282 -26.41 5.71 10.14
N TYR A 283 -25.25 5.99 9.53
CA TYR A 283 -24.47 4.97 8.83
C TYR A 283 -23.90 3.96 9.85
N GLY A 284 -24.24 2.67 9.69
CA GLY A 284 -23.86 1.61 10.63
C GLY A 284 -24.77 1.44 11.87
N LYS A 285 -25.70 2.38 12.14
CA LYS A 285 -26.69 2.23 13.22
C LYS A 285 -28.01 1.60 12.75
N LEU A 286 -28.33 1.71 11.45
CA LEU A 286 -29.57 1.18 10.87
C LEU A 286 -29.45 -0.24 10.32
N TYR A 287 -28.24 -0.77 10.19
CA TYR A 287 -28.06 -2.17 9.78
C TYR A 287 -28.13 -3.04 11.03
N SER A 288 -29.32 -3.62 11.24
CA SER A 288 -29.51 -4.75 12.16
C SER A 288 -28.40 -5.76 11.91
N LYS A 289 -27.68 -6.11 12.97
CA LYS A 289 -26.63 -7.13 12.97
C LYS A 289 -27.33 -8.46 12.72
N ALA A 290 -27.44 -8.86 11.44
CA ALA A 290 -27.96 -10.14 10.96
C ALA A 290 -29.03 -10.79 11.86
N GLY A 291 -30.30 -10.38 11.72
CA GLY A 291 -31.43 -11.25 12.05
C GLY A 291 -32.24 -10.93 13.32
N GLN A 292 -32.23 -9.71 13.83
CA GLN A 292 -33.23 -9.29 14.83
C GLN A 292 -34.29 -8.40 14.17
N ILE A 293 -35.51 -8.94 14.10
CA ILE A 293 -36.74 -8.24 13.70
C ILE A 293 -37.21 -7.45 14.92
N ILE A 294 -37.38 -6.14 14.76
CA ILE A 294 -38.25 -5.30 15.59
C ILE A 294 -39.35 -4.81 14.67
#